data_AF-J3GQ75-F1
#
_entry.id   AF-J3GQ75-F1
#
_cell.length_a   1.000
_cell.length_b   1.000
_cell.length_c   1.000
_cell.angle_alpha   90.00
_cell.angle_beta   90.00
_cell.angle_gamma   90.00
#
_symmetry.space_group_name_H-M   'P 1'
#
loop_
_entity.id
_entity.type
_entity.pdbx_description
1 polymer ?
#
loop_
_entity_poly.entity_id
_entity_poly.type
_entity_poly.pdbx_seq_one_letter_code
_entity_poly.pdbx_strand_id
1 'polypeptide(L)'
;TAKPGEPGQRRVKEYILTPTEDGDIFRFSYNQFHYGDVNPSKEALQQSLVANSTSPLARFAALGEAYFVEHNIPVLIPDGCLLIWDNWRMIHARSRYTDPARHLTRYWLA
;
A
#
# COMPACT_ATOMS: atom_id res chain seq x y z
N THR A 1 2.44 14.39 4.18
CA THR A 1 2.04 13.31 3.24
C THR A 1 2.46 13.72 1.85
N ALA A 2 3.04 12.80 1.05
CA ALA A 2 3.44 13.12 -0.32
C ALA A 2 2.22 13.58 -1.13
N LYS A 3 2.30 14.72 -1.82
CA LYS A 3 1.23 15.15 -2.73
C LYS A 3 1.22 14.27 -3.97
N PRO A 4 0.05 13.97 -4.56
CA PRO A 4 0.00 13.20 -5.79
C PRO A 4 0.83 13.86 -6.89
N GLY A 5 1.73 13.10 -7.52
CA GLY A 5 2.58 13.60 -8.61
C GLY A 5 3.73 14.55 -8.24
N GLU A 6 4.05 14.75 -6.95
CA GLU A 6 5.28 15.46 -6.57
C GLU A 6 6.51 14.54 -6.66
N PRO A 7 7.55 14.88 -7.47
CA PRO A 7 8.70 14.01 -7.73
C PRO A 7 9.73 14.06 -6.59
N GLY A 8 9.33 13.62 -5.40
CA GLY A 8 10.26 13.33 -4.30
C GLY A 8 10.84 11.92 -4.42
N GLN A 9 11.45 11.56 -5.55
CA GLN A 9 11.91 10.19 -5.79
C GLN A 9 13.26 9.92 -5.13
N ARG A 10 13.25 9.45 -3.88
CA ARG A 10 14.41 8.79 -3.28
C ARG A 10 14.43 7.33 -3.73
N ARG A 11 15.43 6.94 -4.51
CA ARG A 11 15.66 5.52 -4.83
C ARG A 11 16.23 4.82 -3.60
N VAL A 12 15.63 3.70 -3.24
CA VAL A 12 16.05 2.84 -2.13
C VAL A 12 16.22 1.43 -2.68
N LYS A 13 17.28 0.73 -2.24
CA LYS A 13 17.48 -0.69 -2.48
C LYS A 13 17.40 -1.38 -1.12
N GLU A 14 16.32 -2.12 -0.91
CA GLU A 14 16.03 -2.78 0.37
C GLU A 14 15.37 -4.15 0.12
N TYR A 15 15.45 -5.04 1.11
CA TYR A 15 14.75 -6.31 1.04
C TYR A 15 13.24 -6.15 1.23
N ILE A 16 12.47 -6.89 0.42
CA ILE A 16 11.00 -6.98 0.55
C ILE A 16 10.63 -7.67 1.87
N LEU A 17 11.41 -8.66 2.29
CA LEU A 17 11.25 -9.36 3.56
C LEU A 17 12.57 -9.27 4.35
N THR A 18 12.50 -8.77 5.58
CA THR A 18 13.64 -8.69 6.49
C THR A 18 13.29 -9.39 7.80
N PRO A 19 13.92 -10.52 8.13
CA PRO A 19 13.71 -11.17 9.42
C PRO A 19 14.21 -10.31 10.57
N THR A 20 13.48 -10.30 11.68
CA THR A 20 13.89 -9.63 12.94
C THR A 20 13.52 -10.51 14.15
N GLU A 21 14.08 -10.20 15.32
CA GLU A 21 13.77 -10.93 16.57
C GLU A 21 12.29 -10.83 16.95
N ASP A 22 11.66 -9.68 16.68
CA ASP A 22 10.25 -9.41 16.99
C ASP A 22 9.29 -9.87 15.87
N GLY A 23 9.80 -10.47 14.81
CA GLY A 23 9.06 -10.93 13.64
C GLY A 23 9.39 -10.16 12.35
N ASP A 24 9.07 -10.76 11.22
CA ASP A 24 9.55 -10.29 9.93
C ASP A 24 8.93 -8.95 9.50
N ILE A 25 9.74 -8.09 8.89
CA ILE A 25 9.29 -6.87 8.23
C ILE A 25 9.03 -7.17 6.76
N PHE A 26 7.78 -6.93 6.33
CA PHE A 26 7.34 -7.05 4.96
C PHE A 26 7.08 -5.67 4.33
N ARG A 27 7.70 -5.39 3.18
CA ARG A 27 7.59 -4.12 2.46
C ARG A 27 6.87 -4.33 1.13
N PHE A 28 5.63 -3.84 1.07
CA PHE A 28 4.80 -3.93 -0.11
C PHE A 28 4.06 -2.62 -0.36
N SER A 29 4.03 -2.19 -1.61
CA SER A 29 3.17 -1.10 -2.05
C SER A 29 2.67 -1.42 -3.44
N TYR A 30 1.35 -1.62 -3.54
CA TYR A 30 0.67 -1.85 -4.80
C TYR A 30 0.98 -0.75 -5.81
N ASN A 31 0.76 0.50 -5.43
CA ASN A 31 0.98 1.64 -6.31
C ASN A 31 2.45 1.76 -6.75
N GLN A 32 3.40 1.58 -5.83
CA GLN A 32 4.82 1.67 -6.17
C GLN A 32 5.23 0.60 -7.19
N PHE A 33 4.71 -0.62 -7.07
CA PHE A 33 5.05 -1.70 -7.98
C PHE A 33 4.29 -1.59 -9.31
N HIS A 34 3.03 -1.15 -9.29
CA HIS A 34 2.21 -0.97 -10.50
C HIS A 34 2.57 0.27 -11.30
N TYR A 35 2.91 1.37 -10.66
CA TYR A 35 3.02 2.69 -11.31
C TYR A 35 4.35 3.40 -11.06
N GLY A 36 5.25 2.81 -10.26
CA GLY A 36 6.54 3.44 -9.93
C GLY A 36 6.44 4.62 -8.96
N ASP A 37 5.25 4.86 -8.41
CA ASP A 37 4.95 5.96 -7.48
C ASP A 37 3.97 5.46 -6.41
N VAL A 38 4.20 5.80 -5.14
CA VAL A 38 3.26 5.51 -4.04
C VAL A 38 1.97 6.31 -4.14
N ASN A 39 1.98 7.45 -4.83
CA ASN A 39 0.85 8.37 -5.00
C ASN A 39 0.71 8.84 -6.47
N PRO A 40 0.42 7.92 -7.41
CA PRO A 40 0.37 8.21 -8.84
C PRO A 40 -0.74 9.19 -9.20
N SER A 41 -0.54 9.98 -10.26
CA SER A 41 -1.59 10.83 -10.84
C SER A 41 -2.67 9.99 -11.54
N LYS A 42 -3.82 10.60 -11.85
CA LYS A 42 -4.91 9.91 -12.58
C LYS A 42 -4.45 9.40 -13.94
N GLU A 43 -3.59 10.15 -14.61
CA GLU A 43 -3.03 9.82 -15.91
C GLU A 43 -2.06 8.64 -15.79
N ALA A 44 -1.22 8.63 -14.75
CA ALA A 44 -0.27 7.54 -14.48
C ALA A 44 -0.96 6.20 -14.18
N LEU A 45 -2.18 6.21 -13.64
CA LEU A 45 -2.97 4.99 -13.41
C LEU A 45 -3.28 4.21 -14.70
N GLN A 46 -3.21 4.84 -15.87
CA GLN A 46 -3.43 4.19 -17.17
C GLN A 46 -2.20 3.40 -17.66
N GLN A 47 -1.04 3.56 -17.01
CA GLN A 47 0.24 3.01 -17.46
C GLN A 47 0.80 2.03 -16.41
N SER A 48 0.20 0.84 -16.34
CA SER A 48 0.68 -0.22 -15.45
C SER A 48 2.01 -0.81 -15.93
N LEU A 49 3.02 -0.76 -15.07
CA LEU A 49 4.31 -1.44 -15.24
C LEU A 49 4.21 -2.95 -15.03
N VAL A 50 3.08 -3.45 -14.51
CA VAL A 50 2.86 -4.88 -14.21
C VAL A 50 2.18 -5.61 -15.36
N ALA A 51 1.22 -4.97 -16.03
CA ALA A 51 0.30 -5.64 -16.98
C ALA A 51 1.00 -6.44 -18.09
N ASN A 52 2.18 -6.00 -18.53
CA ASN A 52 2.96 -6.66 -19.59
C ASN A 52 4.39 -6.99 -19.15
N SER A 53 4.63 -7.11 -17.84
CA SER A 53 5.97 -7.31 -17.28
C SER A 53 6.14 -8.70 -16.69
N THR A 54 7.24 -9.35 -17.06
CA THR A 54 7.68 -10.63 -16.47
C THR A 54 8.69 -10.43 -15.34
N SER A 55 8.90 -9.18 -14.89
CA SER A 55 9.84 -8.90 -13.82
C SER A 55 9.42 -9.56 -12.50
N PRO A 56 10.36 -9.93 -11.63
CA PRO A 56 10.02 -10.47 -10.31
C PRO A 56 9.11 -9.55 -9.50
N LEU A 57 9.33 -8.23 -9.56
CA LEU A 57 8.47 -7.24 -8.88
C LEU A 57 7.05 -7.22 -9.42
N ALA A 58 6.88 -7.35 -10.75
CA ALA A 58 5.55 -7.44 -11.35
C ALA A 58 4.80 -8.69 -10.90
N ARG A 59 5.49 -9.83 -10.85
CA ARG A 59 4.93 -11.07 -10.29
C ARG A 59 4.56 -10.92 -8.81
N PHE A 60 5.42 -10.29 -8.00
CA PHE A 60 5.12 -10.00 -6.59
C PHE A 60 3.89 -9.11 -6.42
N ALA A 61 3.74 -8.09 -7.26
CA ALA A 61 2.59 -7.19 -7.22
C ALA A 61 1.28 -7.93 -7.50
N ALA A 62 1.24 -8.71 -8.59
CA ALA A 62 0.05 -9.49 -8.98
C ALA A 62 -0.33 -10.55 -7.92
N LEU A 63 0.65 -11.28 -7.39
CA LEU A 63 0.41 -12.28 -6.34
C LEU A 63 -0.03 -11.63 -5.02
N GLY A 64 0.57 -10.49 -4.65
CA GLY A 64 0.20 -9.75 -3.45
C GLY A 64 -1.22 -9.18 -3.53
N GLU A 65 -1.62 -8.66 -4.69
CA GLU A 65 -3.00 -8.23 -4.94
C GLU A 65 -3.98 -9.39 -4.81
N ALA A 66 -3.72 -10.52 -5.49
CA ALA A 66 -4.58 -11.69 -5.43
C ALA A 66 -4.73 -12.20 -3.98
N TYR A 67 -3.62 -12.32 -3.26
CA TYR A 67 -3.62 -12.72 -1.85
C TYR A 67 -4.43 -11.76 -0.98
N PHE A 68 -4.25 -10.44 -1.17
CA PHE A 68 -4.99 -9.43 -0.43
C PHE A 68 -6.49 -9.51 -0.71
N VAL A 69 -6.90 -9.65 -1.97
CA VAL A 69 -8.32 -9.79 -2.34
C VAL A 69 -8.95 -11.03 -1.70
N GLU A 70 -8.21 -12.13 -1.64
CA GLU A 70 -8.69 -13.39 -1.05
C GLU A 70 -8.78 -13.35 0.48
N HIS A 71 -7.82 -12.70 1.16
CA HIS A 71 -7.64 -12.81 2.61
C HIS A 71 -7.92 -11.52 3.41
N ASN A 72 -8.24 -10.39 2.76
CA ASN A 72 -8.49 -9.15 3.48
C ASN A 72 -9.68 -9.28 4.42
N ILE A 73 -9.61 -8.55 5.53
CA ILE A 73 -10.70 -8.37 6.48
C ILE A 73 -11.19 -6.93 6.34
N PRO A 74 -12.43 -6.71 5.86
CA PRO A 74 -13.02 -5.37 5.87
C PRO A 74 -13.23 -4.88 7.30
N VAL A 75 -12.66 -3.71 7.62
CA VAL A 75 -12.81 -3.08 8.94
C VAL A 75 -13.54 -1.75 8.77
N LEU A 76 -14.71 -1.62 9.42
CA LEU A 76 -15.35 -0.34 9.66
C LEU A 76 -14.79 0.23 10.97
N ILE A 77 -14.31 1.48 10.93
CA ILE A 77 -13.86 2.20 12.11
C ILE A 77 -15.01 3.09 12.56
N PRO A 78 -15.68 2.79 13.69
CA PRO A 78 -16.77 3.62 14.19
C PRO A 78 -16.27 4.98 14.69
N ASP A 79 -17.18 5.93 14.81
CA ASP A 79 -16.89 7.23 15.42
C ASP A 79 -16.38 7.07 16.85
N GLY A 80 -15.36 7.85 17.20
CA GLY A 80 -14.71 7.79 18.52
C GLY A 80 -13.80 6.57 18.74
N CYS A 81 -13.66 5.68 17.76
CA CYS A 81 -12.76 4.52 17.85
C CYS A 81 -11.40 4.77 17.18
N LEU A 82 -10.41 3.96 17.59
CA LEU A 82 -9.07 3.95 17.03
C LEU A 82 -8.77 2.59 16.39
N LEU A 83 -8.17 2.63 15.21
CA LEU A 83 -7.51 1.48 14.60
C LEU A 83 -6.00 1.61 14.79
N ILE A 84 -5.38 0.64 15.47
CA ILE A 84 -3.93 0.50 15.54
C ILE A 84 -3.50 -0.45 14.43
N TRP A 85 -2.51 -0.03 13.64
CA TRP A 85 -2.06 -0.77 12.47
C TRP A 85 -0.57 -1.06 12.55
N ASP A 86 -0.21 -2.35 12.53
CA ASP A 86 1.17 -2.79 12.39
C ASP A 86 1.62 -2.68 10.93
N ASN A 87 2.38 -1.62 10.63
CA ASN A 87 2.86 -1.33 9.28
C ASN A 87 4.02 -2.22 8.83
N TRP A 88 4.57 -3.09 9.68
CA TRP A 88 5.63 -4.02 9.28
C TRP A 88 5.08 -5.35 8.79
N ARG A 89 3.86 -5.72 9.19
CA ARG A 89 3.33 -7.08 8.96
C ARG A 89 2.06 -7.10 8.12
N MET A 90 1.40 -5.96 7.92
CA MET A 90 0.07 -5.91 7.29
C MET A 90 -0.03 -4.92 6.13
N ILE A 91 -0.68 -5.35 5.04
CA ILE A 91 -1.10 -4.50 3.91
C ILE A 91 -2.50 -3.94 4.18
N HIS A 92 -2.72 -2.67 3.83
CA HIS A 92 -4.05 -2.06 3.88
C HIS A 92 -4.43 -1.41 2.56
N ALA A 93 -5.74 -1.33 2.33
CA ALA A 93 -6.35 -0.58 1.23
C ALA A 93 -7.65 0.05 1.73
N ARG A 94 -8.37 0.71 0.82
CA ARG A 94 -9.65 1.33 1.13
C ARG A 94 -10.64 1.05 0.01
N SER A 95 -11.80 0.49 0.37
CA SER A 95 -12.94 0.34 -0.56
C SER A 95 -13.48 1.70 -1.01
N ARG A 96 -14.14 1.72 -2.16
CA ARG A 96 -14.93 2.88 -2.60
C ARG A 96 -16.06 3.13 -1.60
N TYR A 97 -16.32 4.40 -1.29
CA TYR A 97 -17.40 4.81 -0.39
C TYR A 97 -17.99 6.14 -0.88
N THR A 98 -19.20 6.44 -0.43
CA THR A 98 -19.93 7.68 -0.73
C THR A 98 -20.29 8.48 0.52
N ASP A 99 -20.01 7.94 1.71
CA ASP A 99 -20.25 8.61 2.98
C ASP A 99 -19.38 9.88 3.12
N PRO A 100 -19.99 11.08 3.12
CA PRO A 100 -19.27 12.34 3.24
C PRO A 100 -18.86 12.65 4.68
N ALA A 101 -19.44 11.99 5.69
CA ALA A 101 -19.14 12.22 7.09
C ALA A 101 -17.86 11.51 7.54
N ARG A 102 -17.41 10.48 6.81
CA ARG A 102 -16.21 9.72 7.12
C ARG A 102 -14.97 10.62 7.22
N HIS A 103 -14.46 10.81 8.43
CA HIS A 103 -13.29 11.62 8.71
C HIS A 103 -12.35 10.90 9.69
N LEU A 104 -11.12 10.62 9.27
CA LEU A 104 -10.12 9.92 10.07
C LEU A 104 -8.86 10.77 10.21
N THR A 105 -8.31 10.80 11.42
CA THR A 105 -6.99 11.40 11.68
C THR A 105 -5.96 10.29 11.82
N ARG A 106 -4.80 10.45 11.17
CA ARG A 106 -3.73 9.45 11.19
C ARG A 106 -2.50 9.97 11.92
N TYR A 107 -1.98 9.18 12.85
CA TYR A 107 -0.74 9.41 13.57
C TYR A 107 0.27 8.33 13.24
N TRP A 108 1.56 8.67 13.29
CA TRP A 108 2.65 7.72 13.18
C TRP A 108 3.25 7.50 14.56
N LEU A 109 3.48 6.24 14.90
CA LEU A 109 4.22 5.86 16.09
C LEU A 109 5.67 5.58 15.66
N ALA A 110 6.63 6.00 16.48
CA ALA A 110 8.07 5.87 16.24
C ALA A 110 8.69 4.87 17.20
#